data_AF-A0A2E4PM93-F1
#
_entry.id   AF-A0A2E4PM93-F1
#
_cell.length_a   1.000
_cell.length_b   1.000
_cell.length_c   1.000
_cell.angle_alpha   90.00
_cell.angle_beta   90.00
_cell.angle_gamma   90.00
#
_symmetry.space_group_name_H-M   'P 1'
#
loop_
_entity.id
_entity.type
_entity.pdbx_description
1 polymer ?
#
loop_
_entity_poly.entity_id
_entity_poly.type
_entity_poly.pdbx_seq_one_letter_code
_entity_poly.pdbx_strand_id
1 'polypeptide(L)'
;MKEKSFLGTGWNFPPTFKNQTGTIEMVSDENDIFQSLQILLSTELKERIMRSDYGCDLNALLYESITITLLTKIKGIIENAILKYEPRIDLIEVDFYTEDSINGVINIAITYKIRATNSRKNYVFPYYLEEGTFVKK
;
A
#
# COMPACT_ATOMS: atom_id res chain seq x y z
N MET A 1 -27.60 12.14 10.38
CA MET A 1 -27.02 10.80 10.57
C MET A 1 -25.60 10.85 10.02
N LYS A 2 -24.55 10.63 10.84
CA LYS A 2 -23.19 10.46 10.31
C LYS A 2 -23.20 9.18 9.50
N GLU A 3 -22.98 9.28 8.18
CA GLU A 3 -22.72 8.10 7.36
C GLU A 3 -21.57 7.34 7.99
N LYS A 4 -21.79 6.07 8.36
CA LYS A 4 -20.73 5.21 8.85
C LYS A 4 -19.81 4.95 7.67
N SER A 5 -18.73 5.71 7.58
CA SER A 5 -17.72 5.43 6.58
C SER A 5 -17.14 4.03 6.78
N PHE A 6 -17.12 3.26 5.69
CA PHE A 6 -16.57 1.91 5.67
C PHE A 6 -15.03 1.91 5.65
N LEU A 7 -14.41 3.06 5.40
CA LEU A 7 -12.95 3.22 5.27
C LEU A 7 -12.23 3.19 6.63
N GLY A 8 -12.95 3.43 7.71
CA GLY A 8 -12.43 3.37 9.07
C GLY A 8 -11.84 4.70 9.55
N THR A 9 -11.26 4.66 10.75
CA THR A 9 -10.61 5.82 11.38
C THR A 9 -9.35 5.32 12.08
N GLY A 10 -8.22 5.94 11.76
CA GLY A 10 -6.89 5.60 12.24
C GLY A 10 -6.25 6.75 12.99
N TRP A 11 -5.05 6.49 13.53
CA TRP A 11 -4.21 7.54 14.10
C TRP A 11 -3.68 8.43 13.00
N ASN A 12 -3.66 9.74 13.23
CA ASN A 12 -3.00 10.65 12.30
C ASN A 12 -1.51 10.36 12.22
N PHE A 13 -0.95 10.48 11.02
CA PHE A 13 0.47 10.47 10.74
C PHE A 13 0.91 11.84 10.20
N PRO A 14 1.91 12.49 10.83
CA PRO A 14 2.62 12.06 12.03
C PRO A 14 1.70 12.01 13.28
N PRO A 15 1.98 11.11 14.26
CA PRO A 15 1.20 11.04 15.49
C PRO A 15 1.24 12.34 16.28
N THR A 16 0.10 13.02 16.36
CA THR A 16 -0.03 14.33 17.01
C THR A 16 -0.94 14.24 18.23
N PHE A 17 -0.46 14.72 19.37
CA PHE A 17 -1.22 14.76 20.63
C PHE A 17 -1.69 16.19 20.92
N LYS A 18 -2.98 16.34 21.23
CA LYS A 18 -3.57 17.64 21.57
C LYS A 18 -3.41 17.90 23.07
N ASN A 19 -2.45 18.74 23.43
CA ASN A 19 -2.13 19.07 24.83
C ASN A 19 -3.34 19.57 25.64
N GLN A 20 -4.27 20.28 25.00
CA GLN A 20 -5.44 20.86 25.68
C GLN A 20 -6.48 19.81 26.09
N THR A 21 -6.64 18.74 25.30
CA THR A 21 -7.68 17.74 25.50
C THR A 21 -7.14 16.39 25.96
N GLY A 22 -5.82 16.18 25.92
CA GLY A 22 -5.18 14.90 26.22
C GLY A 22 -5.56 13.79 25.22
N THR A 23 -6.03 14.17 24.03
CA THR A 23 -6.47 13.22 22.99
C THR A 23 -5.49 13.18 21.83
N ILE A 24 -5.52 12.07 21.09
CA ILE A 24 -4.76 11.92 19.85
C ILE A 24 -5.56 12.44 18.67
N GLU A 25 -4.86 13.03 17.71
CA GLU A 25 -5.44 13.38 16.42
C GLU A 25 -5.73 12.12 15.61
N MET A 26 -6.97 11.98 15.18
CA MET A 26 -7.45 10.86 14.38
C MET A 26 -7.69 11.33 12.95
N VAL A 27 -7.42 10.44 12.00
CA VAL A 27 -7.68 10.65 10.57
C VAL A 27 -8.72 9.63 10.11
N SER A 28 -9.58 10.01 9.17
CA SER A 28 -10.58 9.11 8.59
C SER A 28 -10.55 9.14 7.06
N ASP A 29 -11.14 8.11 6.48
CA ASP A 29 -11.57 8.09 5.08
C ASP A 29 -10.42 8.26 4.08
N GLU A 30 -10.57 9.16 3.12
CA GLU A 30 -9.61 9.39 2.05
C GLU A 30 -8.26 9.89 2.60
N ASN A 31 -8.29 10.70 3.67
CA ASN A 31 -7.08 11.18 4.31
C ASN A 31 -6.29 10.04 4.99
N ASP A 32 -6.99 9.03 5.55
CA ASP A 32 -6.35 7.86 6.15
C ASP A 32 -5.67 6.99 5.08
N ILE A 33 -6.28 6.86 3.89
CA ILE A 33 -5.67 6.18 2.73
C ILE A 33 -4.42 6.93 2.27
N PHE A 34 -4.51 8.25 2.13
CA PHE A 34 -3.36 9.07 1.72
C PHE A 34 -2.18 8.90 2.69
N GLN A 35 -2.44 8.97 4.00
CA GLN A 35 -1.40 8.78 5.01
C GLN A 35 -0.85 7.34 5.01
N SER A 36 -1.71 6.33 4.80
CA SER A 36 -1.29 4.93 4.66
C SER A 36 -0.32 4.74 3.49
N LEU A 37 -0.62 5.33 2.32
CA LEU A 37 0.28 5.32 1.17
C LEU A 37 1.60 6.02 1.47
N GLN A 38 1.55 7.19 2.12
CA GLN A 38 2.76 7.91 2.51
C GLN A 38 3.65 7.06 3.42
N ILE A 39 3.06 6.42 4.44
CA ILE A 39 3.78 5.52 5.34
C ILE A 39 4.36 4.33 4.58
N LEU A 40 3.60 3.70 3.70
CA LEU A 40 4.06 2.54 2.91
C LEU A 40 5.27 2.90 2.04
N LEU A 41 5.23 4.04 1.35
CA LEU A 41 6.28 4.49 0.44
C LEU A 41 7.50 5.06 1.17
N SER A 42 7.33 5.53 2.41
CA SER A 42 8.44 6.05 3.23
C SER A 42 9.07 5.00 4.16
N THR A 43 8.55 3.78 4.21
CA THR A 43 9.07 2.69 5.05
C THR A 43 9.95 1.77 4.20
N GLU A 44 11.18 1.52 4.62
CA GLU A 44 12.04 0.52 3.99
C GLU A 44 11.65 -0.91 4.40
N LEU A 45 12.01 -1.88 3.55
CA LEU A 45 11.86 -3.29 3.91
C LEU A 45 12.68 -3.61 5.17
N LYS A 46 12.14 -4.47 6.04
CA LYS A 46 12.73 -4.91 7.31
C LYS A 46 12.72 -3.90 8.46
N GLU A 47 12.27 -2.66 8.28
CA GLU A 47 12.18 -1.68 9.39
C GLU A 47 11.14 -2.09 10.44
N ARG A 48 10.05 -2.74 10.02
CA ARG A 48 8.98 -3.13 10.93
C ARG A 48 9.25 -4.48 11.58
N ILE A 49 9.31 -4.45 12.91
CA ILE A 49 9.42 -5.64 13.77
C ILE A 49 8.27 -6.61 13.45
N MET A 50 8.59 -7.88 13.21
CA MET A 50 7.65 -8.95 12.82
C MET A 50 6.89 -8.73 11.49
N ARG A 51 7.25 -7.71 10.72
CA ARG A 51 6.67 -7.38 9.40
C ARG A 51 7.78 -6.98 8.44
N SER A 52 8.75 -7.87 8.27
CA SER A 52 9.95 -7.60 7.47
C SER A 52 9.68 -7.40 5.98
N ASP A 53 8.51 -7.84 5.50
CA ASP A 53 8.08 -7.71 4.12
C ASP A 53 7.35 -6.40 3.82
N TYR A 54 6.95 -5.64 4.84
CA TYR A 54 6.24 -4.36 4.68
C TYR A 54 7.20 -3.23 4.32
N GLY A 55 6.82 -2.41 3.35
CA GLY A 55 7.58 -1.24 2.91
C GLY A 55 7.75 -1.21 1.39
N CYS A 56 8.47 -0.19 0.92
CA CYS A 56 8.84 0.03 -0.47
C CYS A 56 10.35 0.30 -0.53
N ASP A 57 11.16 -0.67 -0.96
CA ASP A 57 12.60 -0.50 -1.05
C ASP A 57 12.99 0.24 -2.34
N LEU A 58 12.95 1.57 -2.26
CA LEU A 58 13.45 2.46 -3.31
C LEU A 58 14.91 2.87 -3.07
N ASN A 59 15.44 2.65 -1.87
CA ASN A 59 16.77 3.15 -1.48
C ASN A 59 17.91 2.41 -2.16
N ALA A 60 17.72 1.13 -2.49
CA ALA A 60 18.64 0.40 -3.35
C ALA A 60 18.84 1.05 -4.74
N LEU A 61 17.92 1.93 -5.17
CA LEU A 61 17.89 2.54 -6.50
C LEU A 61 18.37 3.99 -6.52
N LEU A 62 18.65 4.60 -5.36
CA LEU A 62 18.91 6.04 -5.22
C LEU A 62 20.10 6.55 -6.05
N TYR A 63 21.09 5.68 -6.28
CA TYR A 63 22.32 6.02 -7.01
C TYR A 63 22.37 5.45 -8.43
N GLU A 64 21.30 4.79 -8.89
CA GLU A 64 21.21 4.32 -10.27
C GLU A 64 20.98 5.50 -11.23
N SER A 65 21.47 5.39 -12.46
CA SER A 65 21.24 6.42 -13.48
C SER A 65 19.77 6.45 -13.91
N ILE A 66 19.21 7.65 -14.08
CA ILE A 66 17.83 7.86 -14.51
C ILE A 66 17.65 7.35 -15.96
N THR A 67 17.21 6.11 -16.07
CA THR A 67 16.92 5.43 -17.34
C THR A 67 15.48 4.94 -17.36
N ILE A 68 14.93 4.70 -18.55
CA ILE A 68 13.58 4.14 -18.70
C ILE A 68 13.47 2.79 -17.95
N THR A 69 14.53 1.99 -17.96
CA THR A 69 14.62 0.73 -17.23
C THR A 69 14.48 0.93 -15.72
N LEU A 70 15.18 1.93 -15.16
CA LEU A 70 15.06 2.30 -13.74
C LEU A 70 13.64 2.72 -13.40
N LEU A 71 13.05 3.62 -14.19
CA LEU A 71 11.67 4.10 -13.97
C LEU A 71 10.66 2.94 -14.01
N THR A 72 10.84 2.01 -14.95
CA THR A 72 10.00 0.81 -15.06
C THR A 72 10.15 -0.09 -13.83
N LYS A 73 11.37 -0.23 -13.31
CA LYS A 73 11.66 -1.00 -12.08
C LYS A 73 10.99 -0.34 -10.86
N ILE A 74 11.15 0.98 -10.69
CA ILE A 74 10.49 1.75 -9.62
C ILE A 74 8.97 1.59 -9.70
N LYS A 75 8.39 1.73 -10.90
CA LYS A 75 6.96 1.54 -11.14
C LYS A 75 6.48 0.19 -10.64
N GLY A 76 7.16 -0.89 -11.06
CA GLY A 76 6.80 -2.24 -10.64
C GLY A 76 6.91 -2.45 -9.13
N ILE A 77 7.91 -1.86 -8.45
CA ILE A 77 8.04 -1.95 -6.99
C ILE A 77 6.85 -1.26 -6.30
N ILE A 78 6.50 -0.05 -6.73
CA ILE A 78 5.39 0.73 -6.18
C ILE A 78 4.06 0.03 -6.41
N GLU A 79 3.80 -0.43 -7.64
CA GLU A 79 2.59 -1.17 -7.99
C GLU A 79 2.42 -2.42 -7.12
N ASN A 80 3.48 -3.21 -6.95
CA ASN A 80 3.45 -4.40 -6.12
C ASN A 80 3.24 -4.09 -4.63
N ALA A 81 3.90 -3.05 -4.11
CA ALA A 81 3.74 -2.64 -2.71
C ALA A 81 2.31 -2.20 -2.43
N ILE A 82 1.74 -1.34 -3.28
CA ILE A 82 0.36 -0.84 -3.16
C ILE A 82 -0.63 -2.01 -3.27
N LEU A 83 -0.47 -2.87 -4.27
CA LEU A 83 -1.35 -4.03 -4.46
C LEU A 83 -1.36 -4.97 -3.24
N LYS A 84 -0.21 -5.16 -2.59
CA LYS A 84 -0.07 -6.07 -1.45
C LYS A 84 -0.58 -5.45 -0.14
N TYR A 85 -0.35 -4.16 0.08
CA TYR A 85 -0.54 -3.54 1.39
C TYR A 85 -1.68 -2.52 1.48
N GLU A 86 -2.20 -2.01 0.36
CA GLU A 86 -3.29 -1.04 0.36
C GLU A 86 -4.52 -1.55 -0.44
N PRO A 87 -5.32 -2.47 0.14
CA PRO A 87 -6.44 -3.11 -0.56
C PRO A 87 -7.65 -2.20 -0.76
N ARG A 88 -7.66 -0.99 -0.16
CA ARG A 88 -8.78 -0.04 -0.22
C ARG A 88 -8.80 0.76 -1.52
N ILE A 89 -7.74 0.70 -2.33
CA ILE A 89 -7.66 1.42 -3.59
C ILE A 89 -7.46 0.47 -4.78
N ASP A 90 -7.92 0.91 -5.93
CA ASP A 90 -7.53 0.40 -7.23
C ASP A 90 -6.51 1.37 -7.83
N LEU A 91 -5.27 0.91 -8.00
CA LEU A 91 -4.23 1.68 -8.65
C LEU A 91 -4.56 1.84 -10.14
N ILE A 92 -4.62 3.08 -10.63
CA ILE A 92 -4.89 3.38 -12.04
C ILE A 92 -3.57 3.52 -12.79
N GLU A 93 -2.69 4.37 -12.28
CA GLU A 93 -1.46 4.72 -12.97
C GLU A 93 -0.39 5.22 -12.00
N VAL A 94 0.87 4.91 -12.32
CA VAL A 94 2.06 5.49 -11.71
C VAL A 94 2.88 6.14 -12.82
N ASP A 95 3.06 7.45 -12.70
CA ASP A 95 3.78 8.30 -13.64
C ASP A 95 5.00 8.94 -13.00
N PHE A 96 5.94 9.33 -13.86
CA PHE A 96 7.17 10.00 -13.47
C PHE A 96 7.31 11.31 -14.22
N TYR A 97 7.46 12.41 -13.47
CA TYR A 97 7.82 13.70 -14.03
C TYR A 97 9.29 13.97 -13.76
N THR A 98 10.04 14.13 -14.86
CA THR A 98 11.49 14.37 -14.87
C THR A 98 11.82 15.83 -15.17
N GLU A 99 10.92 16.76 -14.82
CA GLU A 99 11.12 18.20 -15.05
C GLU A 99 12.40 18.72 -14.38
N ASP A 100 12.88 18.01 -13.36
CA ASP A 100 14.08 18.35 -12.59
C ASP A 100 15.15 17.23 -12.63
N SER A 101 15.19 16.43 -13.70
CA SER A 101 16.16 15.33 -13.83
C SER A 101 17.62 15.77 -13.81
N ILE A 102 17.89 17.03 -14.17
CA ILE A 102 19.22 17.65 -14.10
C ILE A 102 19.71 17.70 -12.64
N ASN A 103 18.78 17.86 -11.69
CA ASN A 103 19.06 17.87 -10.25
C ASN A 103 18.94 16.46 -9.61
N GLY A 104 18.71 15.42 -10.42
CA GLY A 104 18.59 14.04 -9.94
C GLY A 104 17.27 13.74 -9.23
N VAL A 105 16.25 14.58 -9.37
CA VAL A 105 14.94 14.40 -8.72
C VAL A 105 13.96 13.72 -9.66
N ILE A 106 13.27 12.71 -9.16
CA ILE A 106 12.19 12.00 -9.87
C ILE A 106 10.90 12.27 -9.09
N ASN A 107 9.96 12.99 -9.69
CA ASN A 107 8.64 13.18 -9.10
C ASN A 107 7.75 11.99 -9.48
N ILE A 108 7.23 11.30 -8.47
CA ILE A 108 6.36 10.13 -8.65
C ILE A 108 4.92 10.56 -8.43
N ALA A 109 4.08 10.42 -9.45
CA ALA A 109 2.66 10.69 -9.35
C ALA A 109 1.88 9.37 -9.37
N ILE A 110 1.00 9.21 -8.38
CA ILE A 110 0.22 7.98 -8.20
C ILE A 110 -1.26 8.35 -8.33
N THR A 111 -1.89 7.86 -9.38
CA THR A 111 -3.31 8.03 -9.64
C THR A 111 -4.05 6.76 -9.24
N TYR A 112 -5.05 6.89 -8.37
CA TYR A 112 -5.80 5.75 -7.85
C TYR A 112 -7.27 6.08 -7.63
N LYS A 113 -8.08 5.04 -7.55
CA LYS A 113 -9.49 5.11 -7.23
C LYS A 113 -9.76 4.41 -5.91
N ILE A 114 -10.47 5.08 -5.00
CA ILE A 114 -10.89 4.47 -3.74
C ILE A 114 -12.05 3.50 -4.01
N ARG A 115 -11.94 2.27 -3.51
CA ARG A 115 -12.98 1.26 -3.64
C ARG A 115 -14.17 1.64 -2.78
N ALA A 116 -15.35 1.76 -3.39
CA ALA A 116 -16.58 2.12 -2.71
C ALA A 116 -17.14 1.01 -1.78
N THR A 117 -16.65 -0.22 -1.90
CA THR A 117 -17.16 -1.35 -1.11
C THR A 117 -16.02 -2.23 -0.60
N ASN A 118 -16.07 -2.59 0.68
CA ASN A 118 -15.20 -3.61 1.27
C ASN A 118 -15.77 -5.00 0.93
N SER A 119 -15.62 -5.47 -0.31
CA SER A 119 -16.14 -6.78 -0.70
C SER A 119 -15.25 -7.89 -0.13
N ARG A 120 -15.55 -8.35 1.09
CA ARG A 120 -15.01 -9.62 1.60
C ARG A 120 -15.63 -10.78 0.81
N LYS A 121 -14.99 -11.20 -0.28
CA LYS A 121 -15.35 -12.42 -0.99
C LYS A 121 -14.62 -13.59 -0.34
N ASN A 122 -15.33 -14.36 0.50
CA ASN A 122 -14.84 -15.66 0.94
C ASN A 122 -15.16 -16.69 -0.14
N TYR A 123 -14.13 -17.35 -0.69
CA TYR A 123 -14.27 -18.47 -1.61
C TYR A 123 -13.74 -19.72 -0.93
N VAL A 124 -14.64 -20.67 -0.64
CA VAL A 124 -14.28 -21.98 -0.08
C VAL A 124 -14.10 -22.93 -1.25
N PHE A 125 -12.86 -23.34 -1.50
CA PHE A 125 -12.55 -24.38 -2.48
C PHE A 125 -12.51 -25.75 -1.77
N PRO A 126 -13.43 -26.67 -2.04
CA PRO A 126 -13.34 -28.01 -1.49
C PRO A 126 -12.23 -28.80 -2.20
N TYR A 127 -11.12 -29.04 -1.51
CA TYR A 127 -10.06 -29.95 -1.96
C TYR A 127 -10.24 -31.30 -1.25
N TYR A 128 -10.86 -32.26 -1.93
CA TYR A 128 -10.93 -33.64 -1.47
C TYR A 128 -9.81 -34.43 -2.13
N LEU A 129 -8.91 -34.99 -1.33
CA LEU A 129 -8.11 -36.14 -1.76
C LEU A 129 -9.04 -37.34 -1.63
N GLU A 130 -9.61 -37.84 -2.72
CA GLU A 130 -10.25 -39.16 -2.65
C GLU A 130 -9.15 -40.18 -2.32
N GLU A 131 -9.09 -40.63 -1.08
CA GLU A 131 -8.43 -41.89 -0.73
C GLU A 131 -9.20 -43.00 -1.45
N GLY A 132 -8.71 -43.39 -2.63
CA GLY A 132 -9.25 -44.48 -3.43
C GLY A 132 -9.34 -45.75 -2.58
N THR A 133 -10.56 -46.07 -2.16
CA THR A 133 -10.84 -47.30 -1.40
C THR A 133 -10.81 -48.47 -2.38
N PHE A 134 -9.63 -49.03 -2.63
CA PHE A 134 -9.50 -50.33 -3.27
C PHE A 134 -9.90 -51.44 -2.28
N VAL A 135 -11.21 -51.61 -2.07
CA VAL A 135 -11.75 -52.84 -1.48
C VAL A 135 -11.91 -53.85 -2.61
N LYS A 136 -10.93 -54.75 -2.79
CA LYS A 136 -11.15 -56.02 -3.49
C LYS A 136 -11.58 -57.06 -2.46
N LYS A 137 -12.75 -57.66 -2.71
CA LYS A 137 -13.19 -58.91 -2.07
C LYS A 137 -12.88 -60.08 -2.99
#